data_AF-A0A9Q1HH46-F1
#
_entry.id   AF-A0A9Q1HH46-F1
#
_cell.length_a   1.000
_cell.length_b   1.000
_cell.length_c   1.000
_cell.angle_alpha   90.00
_cell.angle_beta   90.00
_cell.angle_gamma   90.00
#
_symmetry.space_group_name_H-M   'P 1'
#
loop_
_entity.id
_entity.type
_entity.pdbx_description
1 polymer ?
#
loop_
_entity_poly.entity_id
_entity_poly.type
_entity_poly.pdbx_seq_one_letter_code
_entity_poly.pdbx_strand_id
1 'polypeptide(L)'
;MSCLELLHSFCNKECGNDCAGEWLTVATNILQRNNIPIWSFTSAVYQLLQKGRGKYRNLTITGPANCGKIFILLPLTFIYNSFCNPASTSFAWLGAETAEIVFVNDFRWSPQIMPWHDLLLLLEEQPIHLPAPKSHLLKI
;
A
#
# COMPACT_ATOMS: atom_id res chain seq x y z
N MET A 1 17.01 -4.23 6.21
CA MET A 1 16.09 -3.50 7.10
C MET A 1 14.68 -3.99 6.79
N SER A 2 13.92 -4.40 7.80
CA SER A 2 12.53 -4.85 7.62
C SER A 2 11.58 -3.66 7.49
N CYS A 3 10.35 -3.90 7.00
CA CYS A 3 9.35 -2.83 6.90
C CYS A 3 9.06 -2.18 8.26
N LEU A 4 9.06 -2.95 9.36
CA LEU A 4 8.85 -2.40 10.70
C LEU A 4 10.06 -1.59 11.20
N GLU A 5 11.29 -2.04 10.96
CA GLU A 5 12.48 -1.27 11.31
C GLU A 5 12.49 0.08 10.59
N LEU A 6 12.11 0.08 9.30
CA LEU A 6 11.98 1.31 8.54
C LEU A 6 10.89 2.20 9.14
N LEU A 7 9.70 1.67 9.47
CA LEU A 7 8.64 2.43 10.15
C LEU A 7 9.14 3.09 11.43
N HIS A 8 9.82 2.32 12.28
CA HIS A 8 10.32 2.80 13.56
C HIS A 8 11.40 3.87 13.39
N SER A 9 12.19 3.82 12.31
CA SER A 9 13.17 4.87 12.00
C SER A 9 12.53 6.24 11.71
N PHE A 10 11.22 6.30 11.43
CA PHE A 10 10.46 7.52 11.19
C PHE A 10 9.69 8.03 12.42
N CYS A 11 9.61 7.29 13.53
CA CYS A 11 8.81 7.68 14.71
C CYS A 11 9.21 9.03 15.33
N ASN A 12 10.48 9.44 15.21
CA ASN A 12 11.01 10.68 15.77
C ASN A 12 11.38 11.72 14.72
N LYS A 13 11.01 11.50 13.45
CA LYS A 13 11.25 12.47 12.40
C LYS A 13 10.18 13.55 12.44
N GLU A 14 10.56 14.77 12.06
CA GLU A 14 9.60 15.86 11.92
C GLU A 14 8.53 15.50 10.89
N CYS A 15 7.31 15.94 11.17
CA CYS A 15 6.23 15.85 10.18
C CYS A 15 6.58 16.70 8.95
N GLY A 16 6.10 16.29 7.78
CA GLY A 16 6.20 17.13 6.58
C GLY A 16 5.54 18.49 6.79
N ASN A 17 6.04 19.52 6.11
CA ASN A 17 5.63 20.92 6.27
C ASN A 17 4.10 21.12 6.23
N ASP A 18 3.39 20.30 5.47
CA ASP A 18 1.94 20.40 5.26
C ASP A 18 1.09 19.68 6.32
N CYS A 19 1.71 18.94 7.25
CA CYS A 19 1.01 18.16 8.27
C CYS A 19 0.69 18.98 9.53
N ALA A 20 1.53 19.99 9.86
CA ALA A 20 1.46 20.77 11.11
C ALA A 20 1.40 19.91 12.41
N GLY A 21 1.79 18.63 12.35
CA GLY A 21 1.65 17.69 13.46
C GLY A 21 0.24 17.16 13.70
N GLU A 22 -0.74 17.53 12.87
CA GLU A 22 -2.16 17.24 13.08
C GLU A 22 -2.62 15.90 12.48
N TRP A 23 -1.74 15.19 11.75
CA TRP A 23 -2.13 13.97 11.05
C TRP A 23 -2.75 12.92 11.99
N LEU A 24 -2.16 12.69 13.16
CA LEU A 24 -2.65 11.70 14.12
C LEU A 24 -4.05 12.06 14.64
N THR A 25 -4.27 13.34 14.95
CA THR A 25 -5.56 13.88 15.39
C THR A 25 -6.62 13.65 14.31
N VAL A 26 -6.32 14.01 13.06
CA VAL A 26 -7.25 13.86 11.93
C VAL A 26 -7.53 12.39 11.62
N ALA A 27 -6.50 11.54 11.60
CA ALA A 27 -6.62 10.10 11.38
C ALA A 27 -7.50 9.44 12.43
N THR A 28 -7.31 9.80 13.71
CA THR A 28 -8.12 9.30 14.82
C THR A 28 -9.59 9.72 14.68
N ASN A 29 -9.84 10.98 14.34
CA ASN A 29 -11.19 11.49 14.09
C ASN A 29 -11.87 10.77 12.92
N ILE A 30 -11.14 10.46 11.84
CA ILE A 30 -11.66 9.69 10.70
C ILE A 30 -12.10 8.30 11.16
N LEU A 31 -11.26 7.58 11.91
CA LEU A 31 -11.59 6.25 12.41
C LEU A 31 -12.83 6.27 13.33
N GLN A 32 -12.87 7.22 14.26
CA GLN A 32 -14.00 7.38 15.17
C GLN A 32 -15.32 7.68 14.44
N ARG A 33 -15.32 8.61 13.48
CA ARG A 33 -16.52 8.94 12.67
C ARG A 33 -17.05 7.76 11.87
N ASN A 34 -16.19 6.81 11.50
CA ASN A 34 -16.57 5.60 10.78
C ASN A 34 -16.81 4.40 11.70
N ASN A 35 -16.85 4.60 13.02
CA ASN A 35 -16.98 3.53 14.03
C ASN A 35 -15.92 2.43 13.91
N ILE A 36 -14.70 2.79 13.51
CA ILE A 36 -13.57 1.87 13.41
C ILE A 36 -12.72 2.02 14.67
N PRO A 37 -12.56 0.96 15.49
CA PRO A 37 -11.67 1.01 16.65
C PRO A 37 -10.22 1.24 16.22
N ILE A 38 -9.54 2.21 16.84
CA ILE A 38 -8.16 2.59 16.52
C ILE A 38 -7.22 1.36 16.62
N TRP A 39 -7.37 0.57 17.68
CA TRP A 39 -6.56 -0.63 17.90
C TRP A 39 -6.74 -1.66 16.77
N SER A 40 -7.95 -1.80 16.24
CA SER A 40 -8.27 -2.77 15.18
C SER A 40 -7.59 -2.35 13.88
N PHE A 41 -7.71 -1.08 13.51
CA PHE A 41 -7.07 -0.53 12.32
C PHE A 41 -5.54 -0.58 12.41
N THR A 42 -4.97 -0.11 13.51
CA THR A 42 -3.50 -0.10 13.72
C THR A 42 -2.93 -1.51 13.78
N SER A 43 -3.62 -2.46 14.41
CA SER A 43 -3.23 -3.87 14.41
C SER A 43 -3.26 -4.46 13.00
N ALA A 44 -4.27 -4.14 12.17
CA ALA A 44 -4.33 -4.62 10.80
C ALA A 44 -3.15 -4.10 9.96
N VAL A 45 -2.83 -2.80 10.06
CA VAL A 45 -1.67 -2.18 9.39
C VAL A 45 -0.37 -2.83 9.89
N TYR A 46 -0.20 -2.96 11.20
CA TYR A 46 1.00 -3.54 11.80
C TYR A 46 1.22 -4.99 11.35
N GLN A 47 0.17 -5.83 11.39
CA GLN A 47 0.25 -7.22 10.96
C GLN A 47 0.60 -7.34 9.47
N LEU A 48 0.04 -6.48 8.62
CA LEU A 48 0.36 -6.44 7.20
C LEU A 48 1.83 -6.04 6.95
N LEU A 49 2.32 -5.01 7.64
CA LEU A 49 3.73 -4.59 7.52
C LEU A 49 4.71 -5.62 8.09
N GLN A 50 4.31 -6.34 9.14
CA GLN A 50 5.15 -7.36 9.77
C GLN A 50 5.24 -8.65 8.95
N LYS A 51 4.09 -9.13 8.46
CA LYS A 51 3.98 -10.47 7.87
C LYS A 51 3.84 -10.45 6.35
N GLY A 52 3.74 -9.28 5.74
CA GLY A 52 3.52 -9.12 4.31
C GLY A 52 2.09 -9.46 3.87
N ARG A 53 1.87 -9.33 2.56
CA ARG A 53 0.61 -9.71 1.87
C ARG A 53 0.27 -11.18 2.11
N GLY A 54 -0.99 -11.55 2.03
CA GLY A 54 -1.42 -12.95 2.11
C GLY A 54 -2.91 -13.07 2.37
N LYS A 55 -3.41 -14.30 2.42
CA LYS A 55 -4.83 -14.57 2.72
C LYS A 55 -5.24 -13.87 4.02
N TYR A 56 -6.28 -13.05 3.93
CA TYR A 56 -6.83 -12.25 5.04
C TYR A 56 -5.87 -11.23 5.67
N ARG A 57 -4.73 -10.91 5.04
CA ARG A 57 -3.76 -9.93 5.55
C ARG A 57 -3.77 -8.61 4.79
N ASN A 58 -4.21 -8.60 3.53
CA ASN A 58 -4.30 -7.37 2.74
C ASN A 58 -5.33 -6.41 3.35
N LEU A 59 -5.01 -5.11 3.31
CA LEU A 59 -5.88 -4.06 3.81
C LEU A 59 -6.58 -3.36 2.65
N THR A 60 -7.91 -3.40 2.65
CA THR A 60 -8.74 -2.68 1.68
C THR A 60 -9.62 -1.68 2.43
N ILE A 61 -9.51 -0.39 2.11
CA ILE A 61 -10.36 0.66 2.66
C ILE A 61 -11.43 1.03 1.63
N THR A 62 -12.69 0.78 1.95
CA THR A 62 -13.83 1.10 1.08
C THR A 62 -14.74 2.15 1.73
N GLY A 63 -15.53 2.83 0.91
CA GLY A 63 -16.48 3.84 1.38
C GLY A 63 -16.70 4.96 0.36
N PRO A 64 -17.67 5.86 0.61
CA PRO A 64 -17.99 6.95 -0.30
C PRO A 64 -16.84 7.96 -0.45
N ALA A 65 -16.96 8.84 -1.45
CA ALA A 65 -16.01 9.93 -1.65
C ALA A 65 -15.92 10.82 -0.39
N ASN A 66 -14.78 11.47 -0.18
CA ASN A 66 -14.54 12.43 0.90
C ASN A 66 -14.58 11.88 2.34
N CYS A 67 -14.38 10.57 2.54
CA CYS A 67 -14.29 9.95 3.87
C CYS A 67 -12.86 9.84 4.43
N GLY A 68 -11.85 10.46 3.81
CA GLY A 68 -10.47 10.40 4.28
C GLY A 68 -9.76 9.05 4.07
N LYS A 69 -10.27 8.19 3.19
CA LYS A 69 -9.72 6.84 2.92
C LYS A 69 -8.24 6.85 2.52
N ILE A 70 -7.87 7.76 1.62
CA ILE A 70 -6.49 7.88 1.12
C ILE A 70 -5.60 8.48 2.20
N PHE A 71 -6.10 9.51 2.89
CA PHE A 71 -5.35 10.28 3.88
C PHE A 71 -4.72 9.41 4.98
N ILE A 72 -5.44 8.39 5.46
CA ILE A 72 -5.00 7.59 6.61
C ILE A 72 -3.84 6.63 6.28
N LEU A 73 -3.62 6.28 5.01
CA LEU A 73 -2.51 5.41 4.60
C LEU A 73 -1.46 6.14 3.76
N LEU A 74 -1.75 7.36 3.30
CA LEU A 74 -0.83 8.17 2.51
C LEU A 74 0.57 8.34 3.15
N PRO A 75 0.74 8.49 4.47
CA PRO A 75 2.07 8.56 5.07
C PRO A 75 2.98 7.37 4.73
N LEU A 76 2.41 6.17 4.51
CA LEU A 76 3.19 5.00 4.17
C LEU A 76 3.92 5.16 2.83
N THR A 77 3.35 5.89 1.87
CA THR A 77 4.01 6.13 0.58
C THR A 77 5.20 7.09 0.67
N PHE A 78 5.37 7.79 1.80
CA PHE A 78 6.55 8.62 2.07
C PHE A 78 7.64 7.87 2.83
N ILE A 79 7.27 6.83 3.57
CA ILE A 79 8.19 6.02 4.38
C ILE A 79 8.83 4.93 3.54
N TYR A 80 8.05 4.32 2.65
CA TYR A 80 8.43 3.14 1.87
C TYR A 80 8.61 3.47 0.40
N ASN A 81 9.45 2.69 -0.29
CA ASN A 81 9.43 2.59 -1.74
C ASN A 81 8.12 1.92 -2.18
N SER A 82 7.11 2.72 -2.51
CA SER A 82 5.77 2.24 -2.83
C SER A 82 5.53 2.12 -4.33
N PHE A 83 5.04 0.97 -4.78
CA PHE A 83 4.40 0.86 -6.09
C PHE A 83 2.98 1.40 -6.00
N CYS A 84 2.69 2.43 -6.80
CA CYS A 84 1.41 3.13 -6.82
C CYS A 84 0.73 2.98 -8.18
N ASN A 85 -0.48 2.39 -8.18
CA ASN A 85 -1.38 2.23 -9.33
C ASN A 85 -0.76 1.67 -10.63
N PRO A 86 -1.25 0.52 -11.13
CA PRO A 86 -0.74 -0.03 -12.38
C PRO A 86 -1.05 0.86 -13.58
N ALA A 87 -0.08 0.96 -14.51
CA ALA A 87 -0.27 1.66 -15.76
C ALA A 87 -1.29 0.94 -16.68
N SER A 88 -1.86 1.64 -17.65
CA SER A 88 -2.81 1.06 -18.61
C SER A 88 -2.16 0.26 -19.75
N THR A 89 -0.92 -0.19 -19.59
CA THR A 89 -0.10 -0.81 -20.65
C THR A 89 0.19 -2.28 -20.35
N SER A 90 0.81 -3.00 -21.29
CA SER A 90 1.20 -4.42 -21.11
C SER A 90 2.22 -4.66 -19.98
N PHE A 91 2.89 -3.62 -19.49
CA PHE A 91 3.84 -3.66 -18.37
C PHE A 91 3.30 -2.92 -17.15
N ALA A 92 1.99 -3.06 -16.91
CA ALA A 92 1.24 -2.31 -15.93
C ALA A 92 1.82 -2.34 -14.50
N TRP A 93 2.42 -3.47 -14.13
CA TRP A 93 2.92 -3.75 -12.79
C TRP A 93 4.45 -3.65 -12.66
N LEU A 94 5.13 -3.11 -13.67
CA LEU A 94 6.58 -2.94 -13.64
C LEU A 94 7.00 -2.04 -12.46
N GLY A 95 7.98 -2.49 -11.69
CA GLY A 95 8.45 -1.82 -10.48
C GLY A 95 7.84 -2.39 -9.18
N ALA A 96 6.71 -3.10 -9.25
CA ALA A 96 6.12 -3.78 -8.09
C ALA A 96 7.07 -4.82 -7.48
N GLU A 97 7.95 -5.41 -8.29
CA GLU A 97 8.96 -6.38 -7.85
C GLU A 97 10.06 -5.78 -6.97
N THR A 98 10.27 -4.46 -7.05
CA THR A 98 11.27 -3.74 -6.24
C THR A 98 10.66 -2.89 -5.11
N ALA A 99 9.33 -2.85 -5.04
CA ALA A 99 8.61 -2.06 -4.06
C ALA A 99 8.53 -2.78 -2.70
N GLU A 100 8.63 -2.02 -1.62
CA GLU A 100 8.44 -2.51 -0.25
C GLU A 100 6.95 -2.65 0.07
N ILE A 101 6.12 -1.77 -0.49
CA ILE A 101 4.66 -1.81 -0.37
C ILE A 101 3.98 -1.61 -1.72
N VAL A 102 2.82 -2.24 -1.88
CA VAL A 102 1.91 -2.00 -3.00
C VAL A 102 0.75 -1.17 -2.48
N PHE A 103 0.60 0.05 -2.99
CA PHE A 103 -0.46 0.97 -2.62
C PHE A 103 -1.34 1.28 -3.84
N VAL A 104 -2.53 0.70 -3.89
CA VAL A 104 -3.42 0.86 -5.05
C VAL A 104 -4.64 1.68 -4.66
N ASN A 105 -4.79 2.84 -5.28
CA ASN A 105 -5.87 3.79 -5.05
C ASN A 105 -6.77 3.91 -6.28
N ASP A 106 -8.08 3.77 -6.09
CA ASP A 106 -9.08 3.72 -7.17
C ASP A 106 -8.73 2.69 -8.28
N PHE A 107 -8.14 1.57 -7.88
CA PHE A 107 -7.79 0.48 -8.79
C PHE A 107 -9.02 -0.09 -9.48
N ARG A 108 -8.95 -0.20 -10.81
CA ARG A 108 -9.93 -0.94 -11.60
C ARG A 108 -9.23 -2.11 -12.25
N TRP A 109 -9.55 -3.31 -11.80
CA TRP A 109 -9.06 -4.51 -12.45
C TRP A 109 -9.60 -4.58 -13.88
N SER A 110 -8.72 -5.03 -14.78
CA SER A 110 -9.06 -5.31 -16.17
C SER A 110 -8.19 -6.48 -16.65
N PRO A 111 -8.71 -7.43 -17.45
CA PRO A 111 -7.92 -8.53 -18.01
C PRO A 111 -6.68 -8.07 -18.80
N GLN A 112 -6.71 -6.86 -19.36
CA GLN A 112 -5.60 -6.25 -20.10
C GLN A 112 -4.43 -5.84 -19.21
N ILE A 113 -4.67 -5.60 -17.91
CA ILE A 113 -3.64 -5.24 -16.93
C ILE A 113 -2.99 -6.51 -16.38
N MET A 114 -3.80 -7.49 -15.97
CA MET A 114 -3.34 -8.76 -15.38
C MET A 114 -4.49 -9.78 -15.37
N PRO A 115 -4.25 -11.06 -15.67
CA PRO A 115 -5.22 -12.13 -15.44
C PRO A 115 -5.71 -12.13 -13.99
N TRP A 116 -7.00 -12.38 -13.78
CA TRP A 116 -7.57 -12.39 -12.41
C TRP A 116 -6.86 -13.39 -11.49
N HIS A 117 -6.51 -14.56 -12.02
CA HIS A 117 -5.76 -15.59 -11.30
C HIS A 117 -4.43 -15.06 -10.76
N ASP A 118 -3.65 -14.36 -11.57
CA ASP A 118 -2.36 -13.81 -11.18
C ASP A 118 -2.51 -12.70 -10.13
N LEU A 119 -3.58 -11.88 -10.21
CA LEU A 119 -3.85 -10.89 -9.18
C LEU A 119 -4.16 -11.54 -7.82
N LEU A 120 -4.90 -12.65 -7.81
CA LEU A 120 -5.14 -13.41 -6.58
C LEU A 120 -3.85 -13.98 -6.02
N LEU A 121 -3.03 -14.61 -6.87
CA LEU A 121 -1.72 -15.12 -6.47
C LEU A 121 -0.83 -14.02 -5.88
N LEU A 122 -0.81 -12.83 -6.50
CA LEU A 122 -0.09 -11.66 -5.99
C LEU A 122 -0.55 -11.31 -4.57
N LEU A 123 -1.85 -11.21 -4.34
CA LEU A 123 -2.44 -10.87 -3.04
C LEU A 123 -2.21 -11.96 -1.98
N GLU A 124 -2.03 -13.22 -2.39
CA GLU A 124 -1.89 -14.38 -1.52
C GLU A 124 -0.43 -14.80 -1.25
N GLU A 125 0.52 -13.92 -1.52
CA GLU A 125 1.95 -14.19 -1.35
C GLU A 125 2.50 -15.30 -2.27
N GLN A 126 1.77 -15.64 -3.32
CA GLN A 126 2.23 -16.62 -4.29
C GLN A 126 3.15 -15.99 -5.35
N PRO A 127 4.11 -16.75 -5.89
CA PRO A 127 4.95 -16.28 -6.97
C PRO A 127 4.11 -16.06 -8.23
N ILE A 128 4.35 -14.93 -8.90
CA ILE A 128 3.72 -14.61 -10.18
C ILE A 128 4.79 -14.11 -11.17
N HIS A 129 4.52 -14.27 -12.46
CA HIS A 129 5.39 -13.74 -13.50
C HIS A 129 4.84 -12.41 -14.01
N LEU A 130 5.47 -11.30 -13.64
CA LEU A 130 5.12 -9.99 -14.16
C LEU A 130 5.70 -9.80 -15.57
N PRO A 131 4.92 -9.33 -16.55
CA PRO A 131 5.45 -8.97 -17.86
C PRO A 131 6.49 -7.86 -17.70
N ALA A 132 7.64 -8.01 -18.37
CA ALA A 132 8.67 -6.98 -18.43
C ALA A 132 9.19 -6.84 -19.88
N PRO A 133 9.58 -5.63 -20.32
CA PRO A 133 10.17 -5.46 -21.65
C PRO A 133 11.53 -6.15 -21.71
N LYS A 134 11.88 -6.72 -22.87
CA LYS A 134 13.15 -7.45 -23.08
C LYS A 134 14.41 -6.61 -22.79
N SER A 135 14.29 -5.29 -22.87
CA SER A 135 15.36 -4.33 -22.54
C SER A 135 15.55 -4.07 -21.04
N HIS A 136 14.65 -4.56 -20.18
CA HIS A 136 14.70 -4.36 -18.72
C HIS A 136 15.73 -5.27 -18.00
N LEU A 137 16.45 -6.11 -18.75
CA LEU A 137 17.50 -7.01 -18.24
C LEU A 137 18.84 -6.32 -17.94
N LEU A 138 18.89 -4.99 -17.90
CA LEU A 138 20.13 -4.24 -17.65
C LEU A 138 20.01 -3.40 -16.39
N LYS A 139 20.22 -4.04 -15.24
CA LYS A 139 20.77 -3.48 -13.99
C LYS A 139 21.12 -4.68 -13.09
N ILE A 140 22.30 -5.24 -13.34
CA ILE A 140 23.03 -6.12 -12.41
C ILE A 140 23.92 -5.19 -11.58
#